data_AF-A0A4R2STR7-F1
#
_entry.id   AF-A0A4R2STR7-F1
#
_cell.length_a   1.000
_cell.length_b   1.000
_cell.length_c   1.000
_cell.angle_alpha   90.00
_cell.angle_beta   90.00
_cell.angle_gamma   90.00
#
_symmetry.space_group_name_H-M   'P 1'
#
loop_
_entity.id
_entity.type
_entity.pdbx_description
1 polymer ?
#
loop_
_entity_poly.entity_id
_entity_poly.type
_entity_poly.pdbx_seq_one_letter_code
_entity_poly.pdbx_strand_id
1 'polypeptide(L)' 'TDLTQLQADLDEWLVYYNLRRTHQGKMCCGRTPMDTLLDGKRIWAEKNLGSN' A
#
# COMPACT_ATOMS: atom_id res chain seq x y z
N THR A 1 28.08 8.14 5.90
CA THR A 1 26.68 8.12 5.46
C THR A 1 26.02 9.36 5.98
N ASP A 2 25.50 10.20 5.11
CA ASP A 2 24.80 11.44 5.48
C ASP A 2 23.32 11.14 5.77
N LEU A 3 22.72 11.86 6.73
CA LEU A 3 21.34 11.62 7.16
C LEU A 3 20.35 11.89 6.02
N THR A 4 20.62 12.89 5.20
CA THR A 4 19.79 13.23 4.04
C THR A 4 19.80 12.13 2.98
N GLN A 5 20.97 11.53 2.73
CA GLN A 5 21.07 10.41 1.78
C GLN A 5 20.26 9.20 2.29
N LEU A 6 20.37 8.88 3.57
CA LEU A 6 19.63 7.77 4.16
C LEU A 6 18.11 7.99 4.07
N GLN A 7 17.64 9.23 4.24
CA GLN A 7 16.23 9.55 4.09
C GLN A 7 15.76 9.37 2.64
N ALA A 8 16.54 9.83 1.66
CA ALA A 8 16.21 9.67 0.24
C ALA A 8 16.11 8.19 -0.16
N ASP A 9 17.06 7.37 0.29
CA ASP A 9 17.06 5.93 0.03
C ASP A 9 15.82 5.24 0.65
N LEU A 10 15.42 5.65 1.86
CA LEU A 10 14.23 5.14 2.52
C LEU A 10 12.95 5.55 1.80
N ASP A 11 12.85 6.81 1.37
CA ASP A 11 11.69 7.31 0.65
C ASP A 11 11.49 6.58 -0.68
N GLU A 12 12.58 6.35 -1.44
CA GLU A 12 12.55 5.56 -2.67
C GLU A 12 12.11 4.12 -2.39
N TRP A 13 12.67 3.50 -1.35
CA TRP A 13 12.33 2.13 -0.98
C TRP A 13 10.86 1.99 -0.59
N LEU A 14 10.30 2.95 0.15
CA LEU A 14 8.88 2.96 0.53
C LEU A 14 7.96 3.07 -0.68
N VAL A 15 8.31 3.92 -1.66
CA VAL A 15 7.58 4.05 -2.93
C VAL A 15 7.59 2.72 -3.67
N TYR A 16 8.76 2.11 -3.84
CA TYR A 16 8.90 0.82 -4.50
C TYR A 16 8.08 -0.27 -3.81
N TYR A 17 8.20 -0.40 -2.49
CA TYR A 17 7.51 -1.42 -1.70
C TYR A 17 5.99 -1.28 -1.81
N ASN A 18 5.47 -0.06 -1.65
CA ASN A 18 4.03 0.16 -1.59
C ASN A 18 3.35 0.11 -2.96
N LEU A 19 4.03 0.54 -4.03
CA LEU A 19 3.41 0.76 -5.34
C LEU A 19 3.89 -0.19 -6.44
N ARG A 20 5.02 -0.88 -6.28
CA ARG A 20 5.62 -1.69 -7.36
C ARG A 20 5.84 -3.14 -6.97
N ARG A 21 6.19 -3.39 -5.72
CA ARG A 21 6.42 -4.76 -5.24
C ARG A 21 5.08 -5.48 -5.06
N THR A 22 4.91 -6.58 -5.78
CA THR A 22 3.78 -7.49 -5.57
C THR A 22 4.08 -8.47 -4.44
N HIS A 23 3.08 -8.77 -3.63
CA HIS A 23 3.23 -9.67 -2.48
C HIS A 23 2.32 -10.87 -2.61
N GLN A 24 2.89 -12.09 -2.57
CA GLN A 24 2.13 -13.35 -2.56
C GLN A 24 1.53 -13.70 -1.19
N GLY A 25 1.62 -12.81 -0.20
CA GLY A 25 1.00 -13.01 1.10
C GLY A 25 -0.53 -13.06 1.01
N LYS A 26 -1.17 -13.76 1.95
CA LYS A 26 -2.62 -14.01 2.01
C LYS A 26 -3.49 -12.76 1.81
N MET A 27 -3.00 -11.59 2.22
CA MET A 27 -3.75 -10.33 2.14
C MET A 27 -3.64 -9.65 0.77
N CYS A 28 -2.47 -9.69 0.15
CA CYS A 28 -2.22 -8.97 -1.09
C CYS A 28 -2.51 -9.83 -2.33
N CYS A 29 -2.43 -11.16 -2.22
CA CYS A 29 -2.78 -12.09 -3.30
C CYS A 29 -2.11 -11.78 -4.64
N GLY A 30 -0.83 -11.39 -4.62
CA GLY A 30 -0.08 -10.99 -5.81
C GLY A 30 -0.29 -9.54 -6.24
N ARG A 31 -1.11 -8.75 -5.54
CA ARG A 31 -1.25 -7.30 -5.74
C ARG A 31 -0.20 -6.53 -4.95
N THR A 32 -0.08 -5.23 -5.23
CA THR A 32 0.72 -4.32 -4.41
C THR A 32 -0.01 -3.99 -3.10
N PRO A 33 0.70 -3.54 -2.05
CA PRO A 33 0.07 -3.05 -0.83
C PRO A 33 -0.96 -1.95 -1.08
N MET A 34 -0.66 -1.00 -1.98
CA MET A 34 -1.56 0.11 -2.29
C MET A 34 -2.83 -0.34 -3.04
N ASP A 35 -2.73 -1.27 -3.97
CA ASP A 35 -3.92 -1.85 -4.63
C ASP A 35 -4.84 -2.53 -3.61
N THR A 36 -4.23 -3.25 -2.66
CA THR A 36 -4.95 -3.93 -1.58
C THR A 36 -5.67 -2.92 -0.67
N LEU A 37 -5.01 -1.81 -0.34
CA LEU A 37 -5.58 -0.74 0.48
C LEU A 37 -6.77 -0.06 -0.21
N LEU A 38 -6.64 0.28 -1.49
CA LEU A 38 -7.69 0.94 -2.25
C LEU A 38 -8.94 0.07 -2.39
N ASP A 39 -8.75 -1.23 -2.63
CA ASP A 39 -9.84 -2.20 -2.68
C ASP A 39 -10.54 -2.32 -1.32
N GLY A 40 -9.77 -2.40 -0.22
CA GLY A 40 -10.31 -2.39 1.13
C GLY A 40 -11.12 -1.13 1.45
N LYS A 41 -10.64 0.05 1.03
CA LYS A 41 -11.33 1.33 1.20
C LYS A 41 -12.67 1.36 0.46
N ARG A 42 -12.72 0.82 -0.76
CA ARG A 42 -13.96 0.69 -1.54
C ARG A 42 -14.99 -0.20 -0.82
N ILE A 43 -14.57 -1.38 -0.36
CA ILE A 43 -15.43 -2.31 0.38
C ILE A 43 -15.96 -1.67 1.67
N TRP A 44 -15.12 -0.91 2.38
CA TRP A 44 -15.55 -0.18 3.57
C TRP A 44 -16.62 0.85 3.23
N ALA A 45 -16.42 1.66 2.18
CA ALA A 45 -17.39 2.68 1.76
C ALA A 45 -18.74 2.06 1.37
N GLU A 46 -18.73 0.95 0.61
CA GLU A 46 -19.96 0.21 0.23
C GLU A 46 -20.74 -0.27 1.45
N LYS A 47 -20.05 -0.78 2.48
CA LYS A 47 -20.69 -1.23 3.73
C LYS A 47 -21.20 -0.07 4.57
N ASN A 48 -20.49 1.06 4.58
CA ASN A 48 -20.85 2.23 5.35
C ASN A 48 -22.07 2.98 4.76
N LEU A 49 -22.31 2.84 3.45
CA LEU A 49 -23.46 3.44 2.75
C LEU A 49 -24.80 2.69 2.97
N GLY A 50 -24.78 1.50 3.60
CA GLY A 50 -25.99 0.75 3.98
C GLY A 50 -26.60 1.14 5.33
N SER A 51 -26.21 2.29 5.90
CA SER A 51 -26.66 2.78 7.21
C SER A 51 -27.47 4.09 7.17
N ASN A 52 -28.06 4.43 6.02
CA ASN A 52 -29.07 5.49 5.90
C ASN A 52 -30.37 4.93 5.32
#